data_AF-A0AAJ1S8U5-F1
#
_entry.id   AF-A0AAJ1S8U5-F1
#
_cell.length_a   1.000
_cell.length_b   1.000
_cell.length_c   1.000
_cell.angle_alpha   90.00
_cell.angle_beta   90.00
_cell.angle_gamma   90.00
#
_symmetry.space_group_name_H-M   'P 1'
#
loop_
_entity.id
_entity.type
_entity.pdbx_description
1 polymer ?
#
loop_
_entity_poly.entity_id
_entity_poly.type
_entity_poly.pdbx_seq_one_letter_code
_entity_poly.pdbx_strand_id
1 'polypeptide(L)'
;MTSPEPSEAPRQGPLTRRGRPADRPEGVYEPPERVQPTGSGLEVAVVGENGRRRTFKLKTFPLPGWHKPLADAFARCTGASGTLRTPESAAGVFWCWHRFLVALASLVDPPATPGELTVDHLECYWRQRHAQVKQRGLVHEVRAVGRVVGEMPAGMIAEEVDAWLHRRRSVGQNPAIGGYSDREFNAIMAAARSEVAAIRSRLQRGQRLVTRYEREPDTLSAEERRL
;
A
#
# COMPACT_ATOMS: atom_id res chain seq x y z
N MET A 1 51.88 48.79 -19.04
CA MET A 1 51.30 47.74 -19.91
C MET A 1 50.79 46.66 -18.98
N THR A 2 49.47 46.56 -18.85
CA THR A 2 48.77 45.77 -17.85
C THR A 2 48.30 44.47 -18.48
N SER A 3 48.77 43.32 -17.99
CA SER A 3 48.28 42.01 -18.41
C SER A 3 46.95 41.68 -17.70
N PRO A 4 45.93 41.14 -18.37
CA PRO A 4 44.68 40.75 -17.72
C PRO A 4 44.76 39.31 -17.16
N GLU A 5 44.11 39.11 -16.01
CA GLU A 5 43.87 37.80 -15.38
C GLU A 5 42.99 36.89 -16.25
N PRO A 6 43.16 35.55 -16.18
CA PRO A 6 42.24 34.62 -16.80
C PRO A 6 40.96 34.46 -15.96
N SER A 7 39.83 34.84 -16.56
CA SER A 7 38.48 34.63 -16.05
C SER A 7 38.19 33.13 -15.87
N GLU A 8 37.94 32.72 -14.63
CA GLU A 8 37.51 31.37 -14.27
C GLU A 8 36.08 31.12 -14.76
N ALA A 9 35.89 30.16 -15.67
CA ALA A 9 34.58 29.80 -16.20
C ALA A 9 33.78 28.94 -15.19
N PRO A 10 32.46 29.15 -15.05
CA PRO A 10 31.66 28.42 -14.07
C PRO A 10 31.52 26.93 -14.44
N ARG A 11 31.73 26.05 -13.45
CA ARG A 11 31.54 24.59 -13.58
C ARG A 11 30.07 24.28 -13.83
N GLN A 12 29.78 23.74 -15.03
CA GLN A 12 28.45 23.23 -15.38
C GLN A 12 28.13 21.97 -14.57
N GLY A 13 27.05 22.00 -13.79
CA GLY A 13 26.51 20.82 -13.11
C GLY A 13 25.97 19.77 -14.10
N PRO A 14 25.74 18.53 -13.64
CA PRO A 14 25.32 17.44 -14.52
C PRO A 14 23.96 17.75 -15.16
N LEU A 15 23.95 17.87 -16.48
CA LEU A 15 22.74 18.02 -17.29
C LEU A 15 21.90 16.75 -17.19
N THR A 16 20.63 16.88 -16.80
CA THR A 16 19.64 15.80 -16.91
C THR A 16 19.49 15.42 -18.38
N ARG A 17 20.04 14.26 -18.75
CA ARG A 17 20.00 13.76 -20.12
C ARG A 17 18.55 13.48 -20.53
N ARG A 18 18.21 13.74 -21.79
CA ARG A 18 16.91 13.40 -22.40
C ARG A 18 16.64 11.90 -22.17
N GLY A 19 15.51 11.56 -21.55
CA GLY A 19 15.15 10.17 -21.26
C GLY A 19 15.13 9.34 -22.55
N ARG A 20 15.85 8.20 -22.54
CA ARG A 20 15.80 7.23 -23.63
C ARG A 20 14.47 6.47 -23.51
N PRO A 21 13.67 6.37 -24.59
CA PRO A 21 12.50 5.50 -24.60
C PRO A 21 12.92 4.07 -24.25
N ALA A 22 12.19 3.41 -23.35
CA ALA A 22 12.40 2.00 -23.07
C ALA A 22 12.01 1.19 -24.31
N ASP A 23 12.86 0.23 -24.70
CA ASP A 23 12.53 -0.70 -25.77
C ASP A 23 11.27 -1.48 -25.37
N ARG A 24 10.23 -1.37 -26.20
CA ARG A 24 8.98 -2.11 -25.99
C ARG A 24 9.24 -3.55 -26.42
N PRO A 25 8.93 -4.56 -25.59
CA PRO A 25 9.07 -5.95 -26.00
C PRO A 25 8.26 -6.19 -27.28
N GLU A 26 8.87 -6.89 -28.24
CA GLU A 26 8.22 -7.28 -29.49
C GLU A 26 7.10 -8.30 -29.22
N GLY A 27 5.98 -8.15 -29.92
CA GLY A 27 4.82 -9.03 -29.81
C GLY A 27 3.61 -8.40 -29.10
N VAL A 28 2.45 -9.05 -29.23
CA VAL A 28 1.25 -8.72 -28.47
C VAL A 28 1.46 -9.24 -27.05
N TYR A 29 1.55 -8.34 -26.07
CA TYR A 29 1.55 -8.75 -24.67
C TYR A 29 0.18 -9.34 -24.34
N GLU A 30 0.12 -10.66 -24.17
CA GLU A 30 -1.04 -11.37 -23.67
C GLU A 30 -0.90 -11.52 -22.16
N PRO A 31 -1.64 -10.73 -21.35
CA PRO A 31 -1.57 -10.87 -19.90
C PRO A 31 -2.11 -12.24 -19.48
N PRO A 32 -1.47 -12.93 -18.50
CA PRO A 32 -1.98 -14.19 -18.01
C PRO A 32 -3.39 -14.00 -17.40
N GLU A 33 -4.23 -15.02 -17.56
CA GLU A 33 -5.59 -15.00 -17.01
C GLU A 33 -5.52 -14.85 -15.48
N ARG A 34 -6.12 -13.76 -14.98
CA ARG A 34 -6.04 -13.38 -13.57
C ARG A 34 -6.99 -14.17 -12.69
N VAL A 35 -8.12 -14.61 -13.25
CA VAL A 35 -9.12 -15.43 -12.57
C VAL A 35 -8.87 -16.87 -13.00
N GLN A 36 -8.53 -17.73 -12.05
CA GLN A 36 -8.23 -19.13 -12.33
C GLN A 36 -9.26 -20.01 -11.63
N PRO A 37 -10.00 -20.85 -12.38
CA PRO A 37 -10.78 -21.91 -11.76
C PRO A 37 -9.82 -22.96 -11.21
N THR A 38 -9.97 -23.28 -9.93
CA THR A 38 -9.27 -24.38 -9.28
C THR A 38 -10.28 -25.45 -8.88
N GLY A 39 -9.84 -26.68 -8.65
CA GLY A 39 -10.69 -27.74 -8.09
C GLY A 39 -11.31 -27.40 -6.73
N SER A 40 -10.90 -26.28 -6.13
CA SER A 40 -11.40 -25.78 -4.85
C SER A 40 -12.28 -24.52 -4.96
N GLY A 41 -12.44 -23.93 -6.14
CA GLY A 41 -13.17 -22.66 -6.35
C GLY A 41 -12.39 -21.66 -7.19
N LEU A 42 -12.81 -20.39 -7.19
CA LEU A 42 -12.15 -19.33 -7.96
C LEU A 42 -11.03 -18.67 -7.17
N GLU A 43 -9.90 -18.43 -7.85
CA GLU A 43 -8.77 -17.69 -7.32
C GLU A 43 -8.43 -16.50 -8.20
N VAL A 44 -8.02 -15.37 -7.60
CA VAL A 44 -7.56 -14.18 -8.32
C VAL A 44 -6.11 -13.90 -7.98
N ALA A 45 -5.24 -13.94 -8.99
CA ALA A 45 -3.83 -13.59 -8.86
C ALA A 45 -3.63 -12.08 -9.03
N VAL A 46 -3.03 -11.46 -8.02
CA VAL A 46 -2.70 -10.02 -8.01
C VAL A 46 -1.20 -9.85 -7.98
N VAL A 47 -0.68 -9.05 -8.90
CA VAL A 47 0.73 -8.65 -8.97
C VAL A 47 0.79 -7.15 -8.76
N GLY A 48 1.51 -6.71 -7.72
CA GLY A 48 1.76 -5.30 -7.45
C GLY A 48 2.81 -4.70 -8.36
N GLU A 49 2.83 -3.37 -8.43
CA GLU A 49 3.86 -2.62 -9.17
C GLU A 49 5.28 -2.88 -8.66
N ASN A 50 5.42 -3.25 -7.38
CA ASN A 50 6.69 -3.66 -6.76
C ASN A 50 7.07 -5.13 -7.04
N GLY A 51 6.37 -5.80 -7.96
CA GLY A 51 6.61 -7.20 -8.34
C GLY A 51 6.08 -8.23 -7.34
N ARG A 52 5.59 -7.81 -6.16
CA ARG A 52 5.02 -8.73 -5.17
C ARG A 52 3.74 -9.36 -5.69
N ARG A 53 3.54 -10.63 -5.37
CA ARG A 53 2.37 -11.40 -5.82
C ARG A 53 1.57 -11.92 -4.63
N ARG A 54 0.26 -11.95 -4.79
CA ARG A 54 -0.65 -12.58 -3.83
C ARG A 54 -1.84 -13.19 -4.55
N THR A 55 -2.24 -14.38 -4.12
CA THR A 55 -3.43 -15.05 -4.63
C THR A 55 -4.55 -14.93 -3.61
N PHE A 56 -5.74 -14.59 -4.09
CA PHE A 56 -6.95 -14.42 -3.28
C PHE A 56 -7.96 -15.51 -3.64
N LYS A 57 -8.39 -16.29 -2.64
CA LYS A 57 -9.26 -17.45 -2.84
C LYS A 57 -10.68 -17.12 -2.43
N LEU A 58 -11.64 -17.22 -3.35
CA LEU A 58 -13.04 -16.92 -3.06
C LEU A 58 -13.79 -18.07 -2.40
N LYS A 59 -13.21 -19.29 -2.36
CA LYS A 59 -13.81 -20.46 -1.69
C LYS A 59 -14.24 -20.17 -0.25
N THR A 60 -13.52 -19.29 0.44
CA THR A 60 -13.82 -18.96 1.84
C THR A 60 -15.03 -18.06 2.00
N PHE A 61 -15.60 -17.55 0.91
CA PHE A 61 -16.72 -16.60 0.94
C PHE A 61 -18.03 -17.38 0.97
N PRO A 62 -19.01 -16.95 1.79
CA PRO A 62 -20.37 -17.46 1.67
C PRO A 62 -21.00 -16.98 0.35
N LEU A 63 -22.20 -17.47 0.04
CA LEU A 63 -22.99 -17.08 -1.13
C LEU A 63 -22.25 -17.38 -2.45
N PRO A 64 -22.14 -18.66 -2.87
CA PRO A 64 -21.37 -19.07 -4.04
C PRO A 64 -21.80 -18.40 -5.35
N GLY A 65 -23.07 -17.96 -5.46
CA GLY A 65 -23.57 -17.19 -6.62
C GLY A 65 -22.85 -15.86 -6.84
N TRP A 66 -22.13 -15.35 -5.84
CA TRP A 66 -21.34 -14.13 -5.95
C TRP A 66 -19.92 -14.36 -6.45
N HIS A 67 -19.40 -15.59 -6.39
CA HIS A 67 -17.97 -15.84 -6.54
C HIS A 67 -17.47 -15.44 -7.93
N LYS A 68 -18.15 -15.85 -9.00
CA LYS A 68 -17.71 -15.55 -10.38
C LYS A 68 -17.82 -14.05 -10.70
N PRO A 69 -18.97 -13.38 -10.51
CA PRO A 69 -19.08 -11.93 -10.71
C PRO A 69 -18.05 -11.14 -9.90
N LEU A 70 -17.84 -11.53 -8.65
CA LEU A 70 -16.90 -10.85 -7.76
C LEU A 70 -15.45 -11.07 -8.19
N ALA A 71 -15.06 -12.29 -8.56
CA ALA A 71 -13.71 -12.59 -9.03
C ALA A 71 -13.38 -11.76 -10.29
N ASP A 72 -14.30 -11.71 -11.24
CA ASP A 72 -14.11 -10.97 -12.49
C ASP A 72 -14.00 -9.45 -12.25
N ALA A 73 -14.88 -8.89 -11.41
CA ALA A 73 -14.83 -7.48 -11.05
C ALA A 73 -13.58 -7.12 -10.23
N PHE A 74 -13.19 -7.98 -9.29
CA PHE A 74 -11.97 -7.79 -8.49
C PHE A 74 -10.69 -7.92 -9.35
N ALA A 75 -10.68 -8.80 -10.34
CA ALA A 75 -9.60 -8.90 -11.32
C ALA A 75 -9.47 -7.63 -12.16
N ARG A 76 -10.59 -6.96 -12.50
CA ARG A 76 -10.58 -5.63 -13.15
C ARG A 76 -10.03 -4.55 -12.23
N CYS A 77 -10.47 -4.49 -10.97
CA CYS A 77 -9.93 -3.54 -9.98
C CYS A 77 -8.41 -3.64 -9.75
N THR A 78 -7.86 -4.84 -9.86
CA THR A 78 -6.42 -5.13 -9.65
C THR A 78 -5.63 -5.23 -10.96
N GLY A 79 -6.33 -5.08 -12.10
CA GLY A 79 -5.81 -5.11 -13.46
C GLY A 79 -4.81 -4.02 -13.78
N ALA A 80 -4.23 -4.04 -14.99
CA ALA A 80 -3.31 -2.99 -15.45
C ALA A 80 -3.97 -1.59 -15.46
N SER A 81 -5.25 -1.53 -15.83
CA SER A 81 -6.06 -0.31 -15.77
C SER A 81 -6.76 -0.10 -14.42
N GLY A 82 -6.54 -1.01 -13.48
CA GLY A 82 -7.19 -1.03 -12.18
C GLY A 82 -6.64 0.02 -11.22
N THR A 83 -7.38 0.28 -10.15
CA THR A 83 -7.03 1.27 -9.13
C THR A 83 -6.29 0.67 -7.93
N LEU A 84 -6.26 -0.66 -7.79
CA LEU A 84 -5.61 -1.38 -6.69
C LEU A 84 -4.22 -1.87 -7.13
N ARG A 85 -3.21 -1.01 -6.96
CA ARG A 85 -1.84 -1.21 -7.48
C ARG A 85 -0.93 -2.06 -6.61
N THR A 86 -1.34 -2.38 -5.39
CA THR A 86 -0.54 -3.20 -4.46
C THR A 86 -1.36 -4.38 -3.91
N PRO A 87 -0.71 -5.53 -3.63
CA PRO A 87 -1.36 -6.67 -2.99
C PRO A 87 -1.97 -6.32 -1.63
N GLU A 88 -1.38 -5.37 -0.90
CA GLU A 88 -1.89 -4.90 0.39
C GLU A 88 -3.20 -4.10 0.23
N SER A 89 -3.28 -3.23 -0.78
CA SER A 89 -4.52 -2.51 -1.11
C SER A 89 -5.61 -3.46 -1.58
N ALA A 90 -5.23 -4.42 -2.44
CA ALA A 90 -6.12 -5.49 -2.90
C ALA A 90 -6.65 -6.33 -1.72
N ALA A 91 -5.79 -6.67 -0.76
CA ALA A 91 -6.20 -7.41 0.44
C ALA A 91 -7.19 -6.61 1.30
N GLY A 92 -6.97 -5.31 1.46
CA GLY A 92 -7.92 -4.45 2.17
C GLY A 92 -9.33 -4.51 1.59
N VAL A 93 -9.45 -4.39 0.26
CA VAL A 93 -10.73 -4.49 -0.45
C VAL A 93 -11.32 -5.89 -0.38
N PHE A 94 -10.50 -6.93 -0.61
CA PHE A 94 -10.93 -8.33 -0.54
C PHE A 94 -11.56 -8.68 0.81
N TRP A 95 -10.94 -8.24 1.92
CA TRP A 95 -11.49 -8.49 3.25
C TRP A 95 -12.72 -7.65 3.59
N CYS A 96 -12.89 -6.46 3.01
CA CYS A 96 -14.15 -5.72 3.11
C CYS A 96 -15.29 -6.51 2.46
N TRP A 97 -15.05 -7.11 1.29
CA TRP A 97 -16.02 -7.96 0.62
C TRP A 97 -16.35 -9.24 1.39
N HIS A 98 -15.34 -9.92 1.94
CA HIS A 98 -15.59 -11.08 2.80
C HIS A 98 -16.55 -10.73 3.95
N ARG A 99 -16.29 -9.62 4.65
CA ARG A 99 -17.15 -9.17 5.76
C ARG A 99 -18.55 -8.80 5.29
N PHE A 100 -18.67 -8.14 4.13
CA PHE A 100 -19.95 -7.81 3.52
C PHE A 100 -20.77 -9.07 3.22
N LEU A 101 -20.19 -10.05 2.53
CA LEU A 101 -20.91 -11.30 2.21
C LEU A 101 -21.25 -12.13 3.45
N VAL A 102 -20.39 -12.14 4.47
CA VAL A 102 -20.71 -12.78 5.76
C VAL A 102 -21.91 -12.11 6.43
N ALA A 103 -21.99 -10.79 6.40
CA ALA A 103 -23.14 -10.07 6.94
C ALA A 103 -24.42 -10.33 6.14
N LEU A 104 -24.34 -10.33 4.80
CA LEU A 104 -25.47 -10.68 3.94
C LEU A 104 -25.96 -12.11 4.20
N ALA A 105 -25.04 -13.08 4.31
CA ALA A 105 -25.36 -14.47 4.59
C ALA A 105 -26.01 -14.69 5.97
N SER A 106 -25.92 -13.71 6.88
CA SER A 106 -26.57 -13.77 8.19
C SER A 106 -28.00 -13.21 8.21
N LEU A 107 -28.49 -12.69 7.08
CA LEU A 107 -29.85 -12.21 6.95
C LEU A 107 -30.84 -13.37 6.84
N VAL A 108 -32.11 -13.10 7.16
CA VAL A 108 -33.19 -14.09 7.07
C VAL A 108 -33.40 -14.56 5.62
N ASP A 109 -33.30 -13.62 4.68
CA ASP A 109 -33.37 -13.88 3.24
C ASP A 109 -32.13 -13.26 2.57
N PRO A 110 -31.02 -14.02 2.47
CA PRO A 110 -29.78 -13.50 1.92
C PRO A 110 -29.82 -13.46 0.38
N PRO A 111 -29.34 -12.38 -0.28
CA PRO A 111 -29.28 -12.33 -1.73
C PRO A 111 -28.29 -13.37 -2.26
N ALA A 112 -28.78 -14.39 -2.96
CA ALA A 112 -27.96 -15.50 -3.46
C ALA A 112 -27.02 -15.07 -4.58
N THR A 113 -27.42 -14.03 -5.33
CA THR A 113 -26.68 -13.45 -6.44
C THR A 113 -26.60 -11.93 -6.35
N PRO A 114 -25.66 -11.28 -7.07
CA PRO A 114 -25.59 -9.81 -7.11
C PRO A 114 -26.89 -9.13 -7.54
N GLY A 115 -27.65 -9.73 -8.46
CA GLY A 115 -28.90 -9.16 -8.98
C GLY A 115 -30.05 -9.12 -7.97
N GLU A 116 -29.96 -9.88 -6.88
CA GLU A 116 -30.93 -9.89 -5.79
C GLU A 116 -30.56 -8.90 -4.67
N LEU A 117 -29.44 -8.19 -4.80
CA LEU A 117 -29.05 -7.18 -3.84
C LEU A 117 -30.03 -6.00 -3.89
N THR A 118 -30.51 -5.57 -2.73
CA THR A 118 -31.45 -4.46 -2.58
C THR A 118 -30.86 -3.40 -1.64
N VAL A 119 -31.47 -2.21 -1.62
CA VAL A 119 -31.10 -1.16 -0.67
C VAL A 119 -31.32 -1.60 0.78
N ASP A 120 -32.35 -2.40 1.06
CA ASP A 120 -32.63 -2.90 2.41
C ASP A 120 -31.52 -3.82 2.95
N HIS A 121 -30.94 -4.66 2.08
CA HIS A 121 -29.76 -5.46 2.44
C HIS A 121 -28.57 -4.58 2.83
N LEU A 122 -28.35 -3.48 2.10
CA LEU A 122 -27.28 -2.52 2.37
C LEU A 122 -27.51 -1.72 3.66
N GLU A 123 -28.75 -1.32 3.95
CA GLU A 123 -29.12 -0.65 5.20
C GLU A 123 -29.01 -1.58 6.41
N CYS A 124 -29.38 -2.85 6.27
CA CYS A 124 -29.15 -3.87 7.29
C CYS A 124 -27.65 -4.06 7.57
N TYR A 125 -26.84 -4.22 6.52
CA TYR A 125 -25.38 -4.26 6.64
C TYR A 125 -24.82 -3.02 7.34
N TRP A 126 -25.24 -1.82 6.91
CA TRP A 126 -24.82 -0.56 7.49
C TRP A 126 -25.09 -0.50 8.99
N ARG A 127 -26.32 -0.80 9.41
CA ARG A 127 -26.73 -0.79 10.83
C ARG A 127 -25.92 -1.80 11.64
N GLN A 128 -25.77 -3.03 11.15
CA GLN A 128 -25.02 -4.08 11.84
C GLN A 128 -23.56 -3.67 12.06
N ARG A 129 -22.92 -3.09 11.04
CA ARG A 129 -21.51 -2.71 11.11
C ARG A 129 -21.29 -1.41 11.89
N HIS A 130 -22.23 -0.48 11.84
CA HIS A 130 -22.13 0.78 12.59
C HIS A 130 -22.00 0.54 14.11
N ALA A 131 -22.57 -0.55 14.63
CA ALA A 131 -22.41 -0.94 16.03
C ALA A 131 -21.01 -1.50 16.37
N GLN A 132 -20.22 -1.92 15.37
CA GLN A 132 -18.98 -2.67 15.56
C GLN A 132 -17.73 -1.87 15.18
N VAL A 133 -17.86 -0.89 14.28
CA VAL A 133 -16.73 -0.12 13.77
C VAL A 133 -17.00 1.38 13.79
N LYS A 134 -15.93 2.17 13.90
CA LYS A 134 -16.02 3.63 13.80
C LYS A 134 -16.55 4.03 12.41
N GLN A 135 -17.31 5.12 12.35
CA GLN A 135 -17.93 5.65 11.13
C GLN A 135 -16.97 5.76 9.94
N ARG A 136 -15.73 6.24 10.17
CA ARG A 136 -14.70 6.31 9.11
C ARG A 136 -14.36 4.93 8.54
N GLY A 137 -14.24 3.93 9.39
CA GLY A 137 -14.00 2.54 8.99
C GLY A 137 -15.16 1.99 8.16
N LEU A 138 -16.40 2.24 8.61
CA LEU A 138 -17.59 1.82 7.87
C LEU A 138 -17.71 2.48 6.49
N VAL A 139 -17.47 3.79 6.40
CA VAL A 139 -17.46 4.50 5.10
C VAL A 139 -16.37 3.95 4.19
N HIS A 140 -15.20 3.60 4.74
CA HIS A 140 -14.14 2.94 3.96
C HIS A 140 -14.59 1.55 3.47
N GLU A 141 -15.22 0.73 4.32
CA GLU A 141 -15.75 -0.59 3.93
C GLU A 141 -16.79 -0.46 2.79
N VAL A 142 -17.76 0.45 2.92
CA VAL A 142 -18.78 0.67 1.88
C VAL A 142 -18.17 1.16 0.58
N ARG A 143 -17.18 2.06 0.63
CA ARG A 143 -16.46 2.50 -0.59
C ARG A 143 -15.66 1.37 -1.24
N ALA A 144 -15.09 0.47 -0.45
CA ALA A 144 -14.39 -0.70 -0.97
C ALA A 144 -15.36 -1.67 -1.66
N VAL A 145 -16.56 -1.85 -1.12
CA VAL A 145 -17.63 -2.62 -1.76
C VAL A 145 -18.06 -1.94 -3.07
N GLY A 146 -18.43 -0.65 -3.01
CA GLY A 146 -18.85 0.12 -4.18
C GLY A 146 -17.83 0.12 -5.33
N ARG A 147 -16.53 0.17 -5.00
CA ARG A 147 -15.46 0.09 -6.01
C ARG A 147 -15.52 -1.17 -6.86
N VAL A 148 -15.77 -2.33 -6.27
CA VAL A 148 -15.82 -3.59 -7.03
C VAL A 148 -17.18 -3.75 -7.71
N VAL A 149 -18.26 -3.28 -7.09
CA VAL A 149 -19.58 -3.20 -7.75
C VAL A 149 -19.50 -2.36 -9.03
N GLY A 150 -18.81 -1.22 -9.00
CA GLY A 150 -18.64 -0.37 -10.18
C GLY A 150 -17.87 -1.01 -11.33
N GLU A 151 -17.13 -2.10 -11.08
CA GLU A 151 -16.51 -2.90 -12.14
C GLU A 151 -17.39 -4.05 -12.61
N MET A 152 -18.55 -4.33 -12.00
CA MET A 152 -19.46 -5.38 -12.48
C MET A 152 -20.14 -4.97 -13.80
N PRO A 153 -20.59 -5.94 -14.62
CA PRO A 153 -21.33 -5.62 -15.84
C PRO A 153 -22.57 -4.76 -15.57
N ALA A 154 -22.85 -3.81 -16.47
CA ALA A 154 -24.04 -2.98 -16.38
C ALA A 154 -25.31 -3.83 -16.32
N GLY A 155 -26.27 -3.43 -15.48
CA GLY A 155 -27.52 -4.16 -15.27
C GLY A 155 -27.42 -5.39 -14.34
N MET A 156 -26.23 -5.78 -13.89
CA MET A 156 -26.07 -6.86 -12.90
C MET A 156 -26.48 -6.43 -11.48
N ILE A 157 -26.38 -5.14 -11.19
CA ILE A 157 -26.75 -4.53 -9.91
C ILE A 157 -27.83 -3.48 -10.21
N ALA A 158 -28.85 -3.41 -9.36
CA ALA A 158 -29.89 -2.40 -9.47
C ALA A 158 -29.30 -0.98 -9.32
N GLU A 159 -29.80 -0.02 -10.10
CA GLU A 159 -29.28 1.36 -10.12
C GLU A 159 -29.36 2.04 -8.74
N GLU A 160 -30.43 1.77 -7.98
CA GLU A 160 -30.61 2.26 -6.61
C GLU A 160 -29.54 1.73 -5.63
N VAL A 161 -29.08 0.50 -5.81
CA VAL A 161 -28.01 -0.12 -5.02
C VAL A 161 -26.67 0.52 -5.34
N ASP A 162 -26.39 0.75 -6.63
CA ASP A 162 -25.20 1.46 -7.05
C ASP A 162 -25.18 2.90 -6.51
N ALA A 163 -26.29 3.63 -6.65
CA ALA A 163 -26.45 4.97 -6.10
C ALA A 163 -26.25 5.00 -4.57
N TRP A 164 -26.76 4.00 -3.85
CA TRP A 164 -26.56 3.88 -2.40
C TRP A 164 -25.08 3.68 -2.04
N LEU A 165 -24.38 2.81 -2.76
CA LEU A 165 -22.95 2.54 -2.51
C LEU A 165 -22.08 3.77 -2.78
N HIS A 166 -22.39 4.52 -3.84
CA HIS A 166 -21.65 5.70 -4.26
C HIS A 166 -22.08 7.00 -3.57
N ARG A 167 -23.16 6.99 -2.79
CA ARG A 167 -23.61 8.14 -2.00
C ARG A 167 -22.48 8.70 -1.12
N ARG A 168 -22.29 10.02 -1.19
CA ARG A 168 -21.34 10.75 -0.33
C ARG A 168 -21.80 10.69 1.12
N ARG A 169 -20.94 10.15 1.99
CA ARG A 169 -21.16 10.07 3.44
C ARG A 169 -20.14 10.91 4.19
N SER A 170 -20.59 11.63 5.22
CA SER A 170 -19.68 12.33 6.14
C SER A 170 -18.88 11.30 6.94
N VAL A 171 -17.59 11.55 7.14
CA VAL A 171 -16.68 10.69 7.92
C VAL A 171 -16.36 11.27 9.29
N GLY A 172 -17.00 12.39 9.66
CA GLY A 172 -16.62 13.19 10.83
C GLY A 172 -15.27 13.87 10.65
N GLN A 173 -14.90 14.74 11.58
CA GLN A 173 -13.54 15.26 11.65
C GLN A 173 -12.65 14.26 12.35
N ASN A 174 -11.45 14.04 11.79
CA ASN A 174 -10.42 13.28 12.46
C ASN A 174 -9.78 14.21 13.48
N PRO A 175 -9.76 13.89 14.79
CA PRO A 175 -8.91 14.64 15.70
C PRO A 175 -7.49 14.55 15.15
N ALA A 176 -6.79 15.68 15.07
CA ALA A 176 -5.40 15.69 14.67
C ALA A 176 -4.66 14.74 15.61
N ILE A 177 -4.10 13.66 15.07
CA ILE A 177 -3.17 12.83 15.84
C ILE A 177 -1.99 13.75 16.09
N GLY A 178 -1.85 14.20 17.34
CA GLY A 178 -0.76 15.09 17.73
C GLY A 178 0.56 14.42 17.37
N GLY A 179 1.37 15.10 16.56
CA GLY A 179 2.78 14.73 16.42
C GLY A 179 3.52 15.01 17.72
N TYR A 180 4.83 14.75 17.71
CA TYR A 180 5.69 15.20 18.80
C TYR A 180 5.56 16.71 18.98
N SER A 181 5.43 17.16 20.22
CA SER A 181 5.64 18.58 20.53
C SER A 181 7.05 19.01 20.15
N ASP A 182 7.28 20.32 19.97
CA ASP A 182 8.62 20.83 19.68
C ASP A 182 9.65 20.39 20.72
N ARG A 183 9.24 20.29 21.99
CA ARG A 183 10.12 19.81 23.07
C ARG A 183 10.48 18.33 22.89
N GLU A 184 9.50 17.48 22.60
CA GLU A 184 9.73 16.05 22.37
C GLU A 184 10.58 15.81 21.13
N PHE A 185 10.27 16.52 20.03
CA PHE A 185 11.07 16.46 18.82
C PHE A 185 12.52 16.87 19.07
N ASN A 186 12.74 17.99 19.78
CA ASN A 186 14.07 18.46 20.11
C ASN A 186 14.82 17.46 21.01
N ALA A 187 14.14 16.86 21.99
CA ALA A 187 14.74 15.84 22.84
C ALA A 187 15.17 14.59 22.05
N ILE A 188 14.31 14.09 21.16
CA ILE A 188 14.61 12.96 20.26
C ILE A 188 15.80 13.29 19.36
N MET A 189 15.78 14.47 18.73
CA MET A 189 16.85 14.89 17.82
C MET A 189 18.18 15.14 18.55
N ALA A 190 18.14 15.65 19.78
CA ALA A 190 19.33 15.82 20.61
C ALA A 190 19.94 14.46 20.99
N ALA A 191 19.12 13.50 21.41
CA ALA A 191 19.57 12.15 21.72
C ALA A 191 20.20 11.47 20.49
N ALA A 192 19.53 11.50 19.34
CA ALA A 192 20.05 10.93 18.10
C ALA A 192 21.39 11.56 17.66
N ARG A 193 21.52 12.90 17.76
CA ARG A 193 22.77 13.60 17.45
C ARG A 193 23.90 13.22 18.41
N SER A 194 23.59 13.05 19.70
CA SER A 194 24.56 12.62 20.71
C SER A 194 25.09 11.22 20.41
N GLU A 195 24.22 10.27 20.06
CA GLU A 195 24.63 8.91 19.68
C GLU A 195 25.52 8.89 18.44
N VAL A 196 25.15 9.64 17.40
CA VAL A 196 25.98 9.78 16.19
C VAL A 196 27.35 10.38 16.53
N ALA A 197 27.40 11.40 17.39
CA ALA A 197 28.66 11.99 17.84
C ALA A 197 29.52 10.99 18.63
N ALA A 198 28.92 10.17 19.48
CA ALA A 198 29.61 9.12 20.23
C ALA A 198 30.19 8.04 19.29
N ILE A 199 29.40 7.58 18.31
CA ILE A 199 29.85 6.61 17.29
C ILE A 199 31.03 7.17 16.50
N ARG A 200 30.91 8.42 16.01
CA ARG A 200 31.99 9.09 15.25
C ARG A 200 33.26 9.20 16.07
N SER A 201 33.15 9.61 17.33
CA SER A 201 34.30 9.77 18.23
C SER A 201 34.98 8.42 18.52
N ARG A 202 34.20 7.34 18.66
CA ARG A 202 34.73 5.98 18.80
C ARG A 202 35.51 5.54 17.56
N LEU A 203 34.94 5.75 16.37
CA LEU A 203 35.61 5.39 15.10
C LEU A 203 36.90 6.17 14.89
N GLN A 204 36.91 7.48 15.18
CA GLN A 204 38.11 8.30 15.08
C GLN A 204 39.21 7.86 16.05
N ARG A 205 38.84 7.49 17.30
CA ARG A 205 39.80 6.93 18.25
C ARG A 205 40.38 5.60 17.77
N GLY A 206 39.55 4.70 17.26
CA GLY A 206 39.99 3.44 16.68
C GLY A 206 40.95 3.65 15.50
N GLN A 207 40.62 4.56 14.58
CA GLN A 207 41.48 4.87 13.44
C GLN A 207 42.85 5.41 13.87
N ARG A 208 42.89 6.30 14.87
CA ARG A 208 44.14 6.82 15.42
C ARG A 208 44.98 5.72 16.06
N LEU A 209 44.34 4.79 16.75
CA LEU A 209 45.01 3.65 17.38
C LEU A 209 45.65 2.74 16.33
N VAL A 210 44.90 2.36 15.29
CA VAL A 210 45.41 1.55 14.18
C VAL A 210 46.60 2.24 13.49
N THR A 211 46.48 3.54 13.16
CA THR A 211 47.58 4.28 12.53
C THR A 211 48.82 4.37 13.42
N ARG A 212 48.65 4.47 14.75
CA ARG A 212 49.79 4.46 15.69
C ARG A 212 50.43 3.07 15.79
N TYR A 213 49.62 2.01 15.82
CA TYR A 213 50.11 0.63 15.80
C TYR A 213 50.95 0.35 14.54
N GLU A 214 50.48 0.81 13.37
CA GLU A 214 51.17 0.63 12.10
C GLU A 214 52.49 1.40 11.99
N ARG A 215 52.60 2.58 12.63
CA ARG A 215 53.76 3.47 12.48
C ARG A 215 54.77 3.37 13.62
N GLU A 216 54.30 3.22 14.84
CA GLU A 216 55.10 3.31 16.07
C GLU A 216 54.58 2.31 17.11
N PRO A 217 54.63 0.99 16.82
CA PRO A 217 54.03 -0.04 17.68
C PRO A 217 54.61 -0.04 19.11
N ASP A 218 55.86 0.38 19.26
CA ASP A 218 56.59 0.43 20.52
C ASP A 218 56.10 1.54 21.48
N THR A 219 55.31 2.50 20.98
CA THR A 219 54.76 3.62 21.77
C THR A 219 53.39 3.33 22.37
N LEU A 220 52.79 2.18 22.05
CA LEU A 220 51.48 1.78 22.56
C LEU A 220 51.57 1.12 23.93
N SER A 221 50.64 1.48 24.81
CA SER A 221 50.50 0.83 26.11
C SER A 221 50.06 -0.64 25.99
N ALA A 222 50.29 -1.43 27.04
CA ALA A 222 49.93 -2.86 27.05
C ALA A 222 48.41 -3.11 26.92
N GLU A 223 47.59 -2.14 27.29
CA GLU A 223 46.12 -2.20 27.16
C GLU A 223 45.65 -1.86 25.74
N GLU A 224 46.29 -0.86 25.11
CA GLU A 224 46.05 -0.46 23.72
C GLU A 224 46.48 -1.52 22.69
N ARG A 225 47.42 -2.40 23.04
CA ARG A 225 47.82 -3.56 22.21
C ARG A 225 46.89 -4.78 22.34
N ARG A 226 45.97 -4.78 23.32
CA ARG A 226 45.03 -5.89 23.59
C ARG A 226 43.61 -5.64 23.06
N LEU A 227 43.32 -4.42 22.57
CA LEU A 227 42.07 -4.01 21.94
C LEU A 227 42.09 -4.27 20.44
#